data_AF-A0A9D7N2P1-F1
#
_entry.id   AF-A0A9D7N2P1-F1
#
_cell.length_a   1.000
_cell.length_b   1.000
_cell.length_c   1.000
_cell.angle_alpha   90.00
_cell.angle_beta   90.00
_cell.angle_gamma   90.00
#
_symmetry.space_group_name_H-M   'P 1'
#
loop_
_entity.id
_entity.type
_entity.pdbx_description
1 polymer ?
#
loop_
_entity_poly.entity_id
_entity_poly.type
_entity_poly.pdbx_seq_one_letter_code
_entity_poly.pdbx_strand_id
1 'polypeptide(L)'
;MSASDHESARKRVLDRTRGEGILLFLCIPLVLVLLTRPPDPLGPGGSLVLALAIIAGHRRIARPWALRRAGARSLWSGRSLLGAAAIPIDIASGAEVLSFAARDEHEERRARAFLAFASRHRAALRLGVFVPLLALVVSIAIESASGSELFPHQRTATLILFQGVIAITVLVAALGHPRDQGVRIASPYPFPFPIHNLALLGIRNTLAVFVAVGAYWLALSLYRVALWPGP
;
A
#
# COMPACT_ATOMS: atom_id res chain seq x y z
N MET A 1 3.87 3.22 -41.60
CA MET A 1 3.35 3.65 -40.28
C MET A 1 3.91 5.02 -39.99
N SER A 2 3.04 6.01 -39.77
CA SER A 2 3.43 7.41 -39.54
C SER A 2 3.98 7.61 -38.12
N ALA A 3 4.72 8.70 -37.88
CA ALA A 3 5.16 9.08 -36.53
C ALA A 3 3.97 9.23 -35.55
N SER A 4 2.81 9.66 -36.06
CA SER A 4 1.55 9.75 -35.31
C SER A 4 1.03 8.37 -34.86
N ASP A 5 1.22 7.33 -35.68
CA ASP A 5 0.80 5.96 -35.33
C ASP A 5 1.63 5.40 -34.17
N HIS A 6 2.95 5.68 -34.18
CA HIS A 6 3.86 5.28 -33.12
C HIS A 6 3.55 5.99 -31.79
N GLU A 7 3.26 7.29 -31.82
CA GLU A 7 2.88 8.06 -30.64
C GLU A 7 1.55 7.56 -30.04
N SER A 8 0.56 7.32 -30.90
CA SER A 8 -0.75 6.79 -30.52
C SER A 8 -0.64 5.39 -29.90
N ALA A 9 0.17 4.50 -30.49
CA ALA A 9 0.41 3.17 -29.96
C ALA A 9 1.10 3.23 -28.59
N ARG A 10 2.11 4.09 -28.44
CA ARG A 10 2.81 4.32 -27.16
C ARG A 10 1.81 4.77 -26.09
N LYS A 11 1.01 5.80 -26.36
CA LYS A 11 0.00 6.32 -25.41
C LYS A 11 -0.96 5.23 -24.92
N ARG A 12 -1.48 4.37 -25.82
CA ARG A 12 -2.36 3.25 -25.44
C ARG A 12 -1.69 2.26 -24.49
N VAL A 13 -0.42 1.91 -24.72
CA VAL A 13 0.34 1.01 -23.83
C VAL A 13 0.56 1.64 -22.44
N LEU A 14 0.80 2.96 -22.41
CA LEU A 14 0.96 3.71 -21.16
C LEU A 14 -0.32 3.72 -20.33
N ASP A 15 -1.45 4.04 -20.96
CA ASP A 15 -2.75 4.12 -20.29
C ASP A 15 -3.19 2.75 -19.78
N ARG A 16 -2.99 1.69 -20.58
CA ARG A 16 -3.26 0.31 -20.17
C ARG A 16 -2.44 -0.09 -18.95
N THR A 17 -1.13 0.20 -18.96
CA THR A 17 -0.24 -0.15 -17.84
C THR A 17 -0.63 0.58 -16.55
N ARG A 18 -1.02 1.85 -16.66
CA ARG A 18 -1.51 2.61 -15.51
C ARG A 18 -2.82 2.02 -14.97
N GLY A 19 -3.76 1.69 -15.86
CA GLY A 19 -5.03 1.07 -15.51
C GLY A 19 -4.85 -0.26 -14.79
N GLU A 20 -3.98 -1.14 -15.30
CA GLU A 20 -3.65 -2.42 -14.66
C GLU A 20 -3.06 -2.22 -13.25
N GLY A 21 -2.15 -1.26 -13.08
CA GLY A 21 -1.56 -0.95 -11.78
C GLY A 21 -2.60 -0.45 -10.77
N ILE A 22 -3.52 0.41 -11.20
CA ILE A 22 -4.64 0.90 -10.37
C ILE A 22 -5.57 -0.25 -10.01
N LEU A 23 -5.96 -1.09 -10.98
CA LEU A 23 -6.84 -2.23 -10.75
C LEU A 23 -6.26 -3.20 -9.71
N LEU A 24 -4.97 -3.50 -9.81
CA LEU A 24 -4.28 -4.33 -8.83
C LEU A 24 -4.24 -3.64 -7.46
N PHE A 25 -3.99 -2.33 -7.43
CA PHE A 25 -3.96 -1.58 -6.17
C PHE A 25 -5.34 -1.57 -5.48
N LEU A 26 -6.44 -1.55 -6.24
CA LEU A 26 -7.82 -1.56 -5.72
C LEU A 26 -8.17 -2.84 -4.93
N CYS A 27 -7.40 -3.92 -5.07
CA CYS A 27 -7.55 -5.09 -4.20
C CYS A 27 -7.36 -4.74 -2.71
N ILE A 28 -6.47 -3.78 -2.39
CA ILE A 28 -6.21 -3.36 -1.02
C ILE A 28 -7.43 -2.70 -0.37
N PRO A 29 -8.00 -1.59 -0.91
CA PRO A 29 -9.20 -1.00 -0.34
C PRO A 29 -10.40 -1.96 -0.35
N LEU A 30 -10.52 -2.83 -1.35
CA LEU A 30 -11.58 -3.85 -1.37
C LEU A 30 -11.46 -4.81 -0.16
N VAL A 31 -10.27 -5.33 0.10
CA VAL A 31 -10.00 -6.17 1.29
C VAL A 31 -10.31 -5.42 2.58
N LEU A 32 -9.92 -4.15 2.68
CA LEU A 32 -10.23 -3.33 3.86
C LEU A 32 -11.73 -3.12 4.04
N VAL A 33 -12.49 -2.91 2.96
CA VAL A 33 -13.95 -2.83 3.01
C VAL A 33 -14.54 -4.15 3.48
N LEU A 34 -14.15 -5.29 2.90
CA LEU A 34 -14.64 -6.61 3.33
C LEU A 34 -14.39 -6.87 4.82
N LEU A 35 -13.22 -6.50 5.34
CA LEU A 35 -12.87 -6.73 6.74
C LEU A 35 -13.54 -5.73 7.70
N THR A 36 -13.82 -4.51 7.28
CA THR A 36 -14.37 -3.46 8.15
C THR A 36 -15.88 -3.27 8.03
N ARG A 37 -16.46 -3.68 6.90
CA ARG A 37 -17.88 -3.60 6.55
C ARG A 37 -18.26 -4.85 5.74
N PRO A 38 -18.41 -6.01 6.40
CA PRO A 38 -18.84 -7.23 5.74
C PRO A 38 -20.17 -6.99 5.00
N PRO A 39 -20.27 -7.23 3.68
CA PRO A 39 -21.53 -7.05 2.97
C PRO A 39 -22.49 -8.20 3.26
N ASP A 40 -23.78 -7.88 3.33
CA ASP A 40 -24.84 -8.90 3.33
C ASP A 40 -25.01 -9.49 1.92
N PRO A 41 -25.15 -10.81 1.75
CA PRO A 41 -25.33 -11.85 2.77
C PRO A 41 -24.02 -12.59 3.17
N LEU A 42 -22.83 -12.10 2.81
CA LEU A 42 -21.57 -12.83 3.07
C LEU A 42 -21.27 -12.97 4.57
N GLY A 43 -21.66 -11.99 5.37
CA GLY A 43 -21.36 -11.92 6.79
C GLY A 43 -19.85 -11.86 7.09
N PRO A 44 -19.45 -11.87 8.38
CA PRO A 44 -18.06 -11.75 8.79
C PRO A 44 -17.17 -12.88 8.27
N GLY A 45 -17.64 -14.14 8.36
CA GLY A 45 -16.91 -15.33 7.94
C GLY A 45 -16.65 -15.38 6.43
N GLY A 46 -17.71 -15.19 5.62
CA GLY A 46 -17.58 -15.17 4.16
C GLY A 46 -16.68 -14.02 3.69
N SER A 47 -16.81 -12.85 4.32
CA SER A 47 -15.96 -11.70 4.02
C SER A 47 -14.49 -11.93 4.36
N LEU A 48 -14.19 -12.60 5.48
CA LEU A 48 -12.82 -12.98 5.85
C LEU A 48 -12.22 -13.96 4.85
N VAL A 49 -12.95 -15.03 4.48
CA VAL A 49 -12.48 -16.01 3.49
C VAL A 49 -12.20 -15.34 2.15
N LEU A 50 -13.13 -14.49 1.68
CA LEU A 50 -12.98 -13.75 0.42
C LEU A 50 -11.80 -12.78 0.48
N ALA A 51 -11.64 -12.04 1.60
CA ALA A 51 -10.51 -11.15 1.80
C ALA A 51 -9.16 -11.89 1.72
N LEU A 52 -9.04 -13.05 2.38
CA LEU A 52 -7.84 -13.88 2.34
C LEU A 52 -7.58 -14.42 0.93
N ALA A 53 -8.62 -14.84 0.22
CA ALA A 53 -8.51 -15.29 -1.17
C ALA A 53 -8.01 -14.17 -2.09
N ILE A 54 -8.53 -12.94 -1.93
CA ILE A 54 -8.08 -11.76 -2.66
C ILE A 54 -6.62 -11.43 -2.32
N ILE A 55 -6.21 -11.45 -1.05
CA ILE A 55 -4.81 -11.20 -0.65
C ILE A 55 -3.87 -12.23 -1.33
N ALA A 56 -4.23 -13.51 -1.27
CA ALA A 56 -3.43 -14.58 -1.85
C ALA A 56 -3.33 -14.46 -3.39
N GLY A 57 -4.47 -14.21 -4.06
CA GLY A 57 -4.53 -14.00 -5.50
C GLY A 57 -3.78 -12.75 -5.94
N HIS A 58 -3.98 -11.63 -5.25
CA HIS A 58 -3.30 -10.37 -5.49
C HIS A 58 -1.78 -10.55 -5.42
N ARG A 59 -1.25 -11.21 -4.38
CA ARG A 59 0.20 -11.43 -4.26
C ARG A 59 0.78 -12.21 -5.45
N ARG A 60 0.06 -13.21 -5.95
CA ARG A 60 0.48 -14.04 -7.10
C ARG A 60 0.49 -13.26 -8.41
N ILE A 61 -0.41 -12.28 -8.57
CA ILE A 61 -0.54 -11.51 -9.82
C ILE A 61 0.32 -10.23 -9.77
N ALA A 62 0.24 -9.47 -8.67
CA ALA A 62 0.85 -8.16 -8.52
C ALA A 62 2.37 -8.21 -8.47
N ARG A 63 2.98 -9.21 -7.81
CA ARG A 63 4.44 -9.31 -7.76
C ARG A 63 5.05 -9.52 -9.16
N PRO A 64 4.66 -10.55 -9.95
CA PRO A 64 5.19 -10.70 -11.31
C PRO A 64 4.88 -9.50 -12.20
N TRP A 65 3.70 -8.90 -12.06
CA TRP A 65 3.34 -7.69 -12.80
C TRP A 65 4.29 -6.53 -12.51
N ALA A 66 4.61 -6.30 -11.23
CA ALA A 66 5.51 -5.24 -10.78
C ALA A 66 6.94 -5.48 -11.26
N LEU A 67 7.44 -6.72 -11.13
CA LEU A 67 8.79 -7.09 -11.56
C LEU A 67 8.99 -6.91 -13.06
N ARG A 68 8.04 -7.35 -13.89
CA ARG A 68 8.08 -7.15 -15.35
C ARG A 68 8.11 -5.69 -15.77
N ARG A 69 7.73 -4.76 -14.88
CA ARG A 69 7.60 -3.33 -15.16
C ARG A 69 8.53 -2.45 -14.33
N ALA A 70 9.39 -3.05 -13.50
CA ALA A 70 10.26 -2.33 -12.57
C ALA A 70 11.20 -1.35 -13.29
N GLY A 71 11.76 -1.74 -14.45
CA GLY A 71 12.60 -0.88 -15.28
C GLY A 71 11.84 0.03 -16.27
N ALA A 72 10.56 -0.25 -16.53
CA ALA A 72 9.75 0.49 -17.51
C ALA A 72 8.96 1.66 -16.90
N ARG A 73 9.03 1.84 -15.57
CA ARG A 73 8.29 2.86 -14.82
C ARG A 73 9.16 3.48 -13.74
N SER A 74 8.95 4.77 -13.49
CA SER A 74 9.54 5.46 -12.35
C SER A 74 8.96 4.91 -11.06
N LEU A 75 9.82 4.48 -10.15
CA LEU A 75 9.45 4.06 -8.79
C LEU A 75 8.82 5.21 -8.00
N TRP A 76 9.26 6.45 -8.21
CA TRP A 76 8.73 7.60 -7.49
C TRP A 76 7.35 8.00 -8.02
N SER A 77 7.24 8.30 -9.31
CA SER A 77 6.02 8.89 -9.88
C SER A 77 5.04 7.86 -10.45
N GLY A 78 5.48 6.61 -10.67
CA GLY A 78 4.72 5.56 -11.34
C GLY A 78 4.51 5.82 -12.84
N ARG A 79 5.11 6.87 -13.39
CA ARG A 79 5.04 7.19 -14.82
C ARG A 79 5.92 6.24 -15.61
N SER A 80 5.56 5.97 -16.86
CA SER A 80 6.41 5.15 -17.72
C SER A 80 7.67 5.89 -18.14
N LEU A 81 8.74 5.12 -18.33
CA LEU A 81 10.05 5.56 -18.80
C LEU A 81 10.39 5.04 -20.20
N LEU A 82 9.42 4.47 -20.93
CA LEU A 82 9.65 3.96 -22.29
C LEU A 82 10.28 5.06 -23.15
N GLY A 83 11.48 4.82 -23.67
CA GLY A 83 12.20 5.77 -24.53
C GLY A 83 12.82 6.97 -23.82
N ALA A 84 12.95 6.95 -22.49
CA ALA A 84 13.68 7.95 -21.72
C ALA A 84 14.91 7.33 -21.05
N ALA A 85 15.97 8.13 -20.87
CA ALA A 85 17.07 7.76 -19.98
C ALA A 85 16.50 7.57 -18.56
N ALA A 86 16.99 6.53 -17.87
CA ALA A 86 16.48 6.13 -16.58
C ALA A 86 17.65 5.91 -15.61
N ILE A 87 17.50 6.39 -14.38
CA ILE A 87 18.48 6.19 -13.31
C ILE A 87 18.08 4.93 -12.54
N PRO A 88 18.92 3.88 -12.46
CA PRO A 88 18.58 2.66 -11.75
C PRO A 88 18.51 2.89 -10.23
N ILE A 89 17.57 2.21 -9.58
CA ILE A 89 17.41 2.16 -8.12
C ILE A 89 17.30 0.69 -7.72
N ASP A 90 18.37 0.15 -7.14
CA ASP A 90 18.37 -1.24 -6.69
C ASP A 90 17.86 -1.36 -5.26
N ILE A 91 16.92 -2.28 -5.06
CA ILE A 91 16.26 -2.50 -3.77
C ILE A 91 16.51 -3.94 -3.34
N ALA A 92 17.06 -4.13 -2.15
CA ALA A 92 17.20 -5.43 -1.53
C ALA A 92 15.85 -5.86 -0.94
N SER A 93 15.33 -6.98 -1.42
CA SER A 93 14.09 -7.61 -0.95
C SER A 93 14.36 -9.07 -0.58
N GLY A 94 14.67 -9.32 0.69
CA GLY A 94 15.13 -10.64 1.14
C GLY A 94 16.50 -10.98 0.52
N ALA A 95 16.58 -12.10 -0.19
CA ALA A 95 17.78 -12.55 -0.90
C ALA A 95 17.87 -12.00 -2.34
N GLU A 96 16.84 -11.30 -2.83
CA GLU A 96 16.79 -10.78 -4.19
C GLU A 96 17.14 -9.29 -4.22
N VAL A 97 17.83 -8.85 -5.28
CA VAL A 97 18.01 -7.44 -5.63
C VAL A 97 17.08 -7.11 -6.80
N LEU A 98 16.24 -6.11 -6.61
CA LEU A 98 15.24 -5.68 -7.58
C LEU A 98 15.61 -4.30 -8.12
N SER A 99 15.87 -4.22 -9.42
CA SER A 99 16.22 -2.97 -10.10
C SER A 99 14.96 -2.24 -10.57
N PHE A 100 14.72 -1.08 -9.98
CA PHE A 100 13.73 -0.11 -10.42
C PHE A 100 14.40 1.06 -11.11
N ALA A 101 13.61 2.04 -11.54
CA ALA A 101 14.12 3.22 -12.21
C ALA A 101 13.54 4.52 -11.65
N ALA A 102 14.26 5.62 -11.82
CA ALA A 102 13.78 6.98 -11.68
C ALA A 102 13.97 7.73 -13.00
N ARG A 103 13.14 8.75 -13.22
CA ARG A 103 13.17 9.56 -14.44
C ARG A 103 14.33 10.56 -14.47
N ASP A 104 14.67 11.08 -13.30
CA ASP A 104 15.66 12.14 -13.10
C ASP A 104 16.22 12.02 -11.68
N GLU A 105 17.31 12.74 -11.41
CA GLU A 105 17.98 12.72 -10.12
C GLU A 105 17.08 13.20 -8.97
N HIS A 106 16.10 14.05 -9.27
CA HIS A 106 15.20 14.57 -8.24
C HIS A 106 14.21 13.51 -7.76
N GLU A 107 13.60 12.77 -8.69
CA GLU A 107 12.78 11.60 -8.37
C GLU A 107 13.58 10.51 -7.66
N GLU A 108 14.81 10.29 -8.10
CA GLU A 108 15.74 9.35 -7.48
C GLU A 108 16.04 9.74 -6.02
N ARG A 109 16.47 10.97 -5.76
CA ARG A 109 16.72 11.47 -4.39
C ARG A 109 15.50 11.32 -3.50
N ARG A 110 14.29 11.62 -4.00
CA ARG A 110 13.04 11.49 -3.23
C ARG A 110 12.69 10.02 -2.95
N ALA A 111 12.85 9.13 -3.92
CA ALA A 111 12.67 7.70 -3.71
C ALA A 111 13.65 7.16 -2.67
N ARG A 112 14.94 7.53 -2.77
CA ARG A 112 15.98 7.15 -1.80
C ARG A 112 15.66 7.63 -0.39
N ALA A 113 15.23 8.89 -0.22
CA ALA A 113 14.85 9.43 1.09
C ALA A 113 13.69 8.63 1.72
N PHE A 114 12.68 8.27 0.93
CA PHE A 114 11.58 7.43 1.41
C PHE A 114 12.02 6.01 1.78
N LEU A 115 12.84 5.37 0.94
CA LEU A 115 13.37 4.03 1.24
C LEU A 115 14.24 4.04 2.51
N ALA A 116 15.05 5.09 2.68
CA ALA A 116 15.85 5.30 3.89
C ALA A 116 15.00 5.42 5.15
N PHE A 117 13.97 6.26 5.10
CA PHE A 117 13.01 6.41 6.18
C PHE A 117 12.32 5.08 6.52
N ALA A 118 11.80 4.39 5.51
CA ALA A 118 11.09 3.13 5.70
C ALA A 118 11.99 2.03 6.27
N SER A 119 13.26 1.99 5.87
CA SER A 119 14.25 1.06 6.41
C SER A 119 14.57 1.36 7.88
N ARG A 120 14.84 2.63 8.21
CA ARG A 120 15.15 3.06 9.58
C ARG A 120 14.00 2.77 10.54
N HIS A 121 12.77 3.02 10.11
CA HIS A 121 11.57 2.83 10.92
C HIS A 121 10.86 1.50 10.64
N ARG A 122 11.55 0.51 10.07
CA ARG A 122 10.96 -0.77 9.63
C ARG A 122 10.12 -1.46 10.68
N ALA A 123 10.61 -1.51 11.92
CA ALA A 123 9.93 -2.22 13.01
C ALA A 123 8.65 -1.47 13.41
N ALA A 124 8.73 -0.15 13.60
CA ALA A 124 7.58 0.68 13.94
C ALA A 124 6.48 0.61 12.86
N LEU A 125 6.87 0.77 11.60
CA LEU A 125 5.94 0.68 10.47
C LEU A 125 5.32 -0.73 10.33
N ARG A 126 6.11 -1.79 10.59
CA ARG A 126 5.61 -3.17 10.56
C ARG A 126 4.61 -3.42 11.69
N LEU A 127 4.94 -3.03 12.92
CA LEU A 127 4.04 -3.20 14.06
C LEU A 127 2.77 -2.37 13.89
N GLY A 128 2.90 -1.11 13.46
CA GLY A 128 1.76 -0.21 13.22
C GLY A 128 0.80 -0.67 12.13
N VAL A 129 1.23 -1.59 11.24
CA VAL A 129 0.35 -2.21 10.23
C VAL A 129 -0.14 -3.60 10.65
N PHE A 130 0.77 -4.49 11.03
CA PHE A 130 0.43 -5.91 11.24
C PHE A 130 -0.31 -6.16 12.55
N VAL A 131 0.00 -5.45 13.63
CA VAL A 131 -0.66 -5.66 14.93
C VAL A 131 -2.16 -5.32 14.87
N PRO A 132 -2.57 -4.10 14.42
CA PRO A 132 -4.00 -3.79 14.32
C PRO A 132 -4.72 -4.70 13.31
N LEU A 133 -4.07 -5.05 12.19
CA LEU A 133 -4.65 -5.95 11.20
C LEU A 133 -4.90 -7.36 11.78
N LEU A 134 -3.94 -7.90 12.53
CA LEU A 134 -4.09 -9.20 13.18
C LEU A 134 -5.22 -9.17 14.20
N ALA A 135 -5.28 -8.12 15.03
CA ALA A 135 -6.37 -7.94 16.00
C ALA A 135 -7.75 -7.91 15.31
N LEU A 136 -7.86 -7.18 14.18
CA LEU A 136 -9.09 -7.14 13.38
C LEU A 136 -9.46 -8.52 12.83
N VAL A 137 -8.50 -9.25 12.25
CA VAL A 137 -8.74 -10.59 11.68
C VAL A 137 -9.15 -11.59 12.76
N VAL A 138 -8.47 -11.59 13.90
CA VAL A 138 -8.81 -12.47 15.04
C VAL A 138 -10.20 -12.17 15.56
N SER A 139 -10.56 -10.89 15.71
CA SER A 139 -11.91 -10.48 16.11
C SER A 139 -12.98 -11.01 15.14
N ILE A 140 -12.77 -10.89 13.83
CA ILE A 140 -13.71 -11.40 12.81
C ILE A 140 -13.80 -12.93 12.85
N ALA A 141 -12.67 -13.62 13.05
CA ALA A 141 -12.64 -15.07 13.11
C ALA A 141 -13.42 -15.59 14.34
N ILE A 142 -13.28 -14.94 15.49
CA ILE A 142 -14.03 -15.26 16.70
C ILE A 142 -15.53 -15.05 16.48
N GLU A 143 -15.92 -13.88 15.94
CA GLU A 143 -17.32 -13.54 15.63
C GLU A 143 -17.95 -14.55 14.66
N SER A 144 -17.20 -14.95 13.62
CA SER A 144 -17.64 -15.97 12.66
C SER A 144 -17.80 -17.35 13.30
N ALA A 145 -16.96 -17.70 14.28
CA ALA A 145 -17.00 -19.02 14.93
C ALA A 145 -18.10 -19.09 15.99
N SER A 146 -18.42 -17.98 16.67
CA SER A 146 -19.48 -17.92 17.67
C SER A 146 -20.89 -17.83 17.07
N GLY A 147 -21.02 -17.54 15.77
CA GLY A 147 -22.29 -17.44 15.07
C GLY A 147 -23.21 -16.33 15.58
N SER A 148 -22.66 -15.39 16.34
CA SER A 148 -23.41 -14.38 17.08
C SER A 148 -22.60 -13.09 17.16
N GLU A 149 -23.28 -11.95 16.98
CA GLU A 149 -22.73 -10.60 17.14
C GLU A 149 -22.45 -10.28 18.62
N LEU A 150 -21.87 -11.22 19.37
CA LEU A 150 -21.86 -11.20 20.84
C LEU A 150 -21.26 -9.92 21.45
N PHE A 151 -20.50 -9.14 20.68
CA PHE A 151 -19.77 -7.99 21.21
C PHE A 151 -19.73 -6.78 20.26
N PRO A 152 -20.87 -6.09 20.02
CA PRO A 152 -20.89 -4.88 19.17
C PRO A 152 -19.94 -3.80 19.70
N HIS A 153 -19.80 -3.74 21.04
CA HIS A 153 -18.86 -2.85 21.69
C HIS A 153 -17.39 -3.24 21.40
N GLN A 154 -17.03 -4.52 21.51
CA GLN A 154 -15.65 -4.94 21.22
C GLN A 154 -15.31 -4.78 19.73
N ARG A 155 -16.28 -5.02 18.83
CA ARG A 155 -16.11 -4.81 17.39
C ARG A 155 -15.78 -3.35 17.08
N THR A 156 -16.55 -2.42 17.63
CA THR A 156 -16.32 -1.00 17.38
C THR A 156 -15.01 -0.51 18.00
N ALA A 157 -14.67 -0.94 19.21
CA ALA A 157 -13.36 -0.65 19.81
C ALA A 157 -12.20 -1.17 18.94
N THR A 158 -12.32 -2.40 18.42
CA THR A 158 -11.34 -2.99 17.50
C THR A 158 -11.20 -2.17 16.22
N LEU A 159 -12.31 -1.70 15.64
CA LEU A 159 -12.30 -0.86 14.45
C LEU A 159 -11.68 0.52 14.72
N ILE A 160 -11.97 1.14 15.86
CA ILE A 160 -11.37 2.41 16.28
C ILE A 160 -9.84 2.27 16.37
N LEU A 161 -9.37 1.23 17.06
CA LEU A 161 -7.94 0.92 17.21
C LEU A 161 -7.31 0.64 15.87
N PHE A 162 -7.93 -0.22 15.05
CA PHE A 162 -7.44 -0.56 13.73
C PHE A 162 -7.26 0.67 12.85
N GLN A 163 -8.31 1.48 12.70
CA GLN A 163 -8.30 2.65 11.84
C GLN A 163 -7.36 3.74 12.38
N GLY A 164 -7.35 3.96 13.69
CA GLY A 164 -6.53 5.00 14.32
C GLY A 164 -5.03 4.70 14.23
N VAL A 165 -4.62 3.47 14.58
CA VAL A 165 -3.21 3.07 14.53
C VAL A 165 -2.70 3.03 13.08
N ILE A 166 -3.49 2.49 12.14
CA ILE A 166 -3.13 2.51 10.72
C ILE A 166 -3.00 3.94 10.21
N ALA A 167 -3.98 4.81 10.51
CA ALA A 167 -3.98 6.20 10.10
C ALA A 167 -2.72 6.94 10.54
N ILE A 168 -2.37 6.85 11.82
CA ILE A 168 -1.15 7.45 12.37
C ILE A 168 0.09 6.88 11.67
N THR A 169 0.16 5.57 11.52
CA THR A 169 1.32 4.89 10.89
C THR A 169 1.53 5.36 9.45
N VAL A 170 0.48 5.41 8.63
CA VAL A 170 0.59 5.80 7.22
C VAL A 170 0.82 7.31 7.06
N LEU A 171 0.28 8.16 7.93
CA LEU A 171 0.55 9.60 7.95
C LEU A 171 2.01 9.90 8.32
N VAL A 172 2.52 9.23 9.35
CA VAL A 172 3.95 9.31 9.73
C VAL A 172 4.83 8.86 8.57
N ALA A 173 4.48 7.76 7.90
CA ALA A 173 5.22 7.30 6.72
C ALA A 173 5.19 8.31 5.56
N ALA A 174 4.04 8.91 5.29
CA ALA A 174 3.88 9.88 4.21
C ALA A 174 4.62 11.20 4.48
N LEU A 175 4.58 11.70 5.72
CA LEU A 175 5.12 13.01 6.08
C LEU A 175 6.54 12.97 6.65
N GLY A 176 7.01 11.81 7.11
CA GLY A 176 8.31 11.66 7.77
C GLY A 176 9.50 11.62 6.82
N HIS A 177 9.32 11.12 5.60
CA HIS A 177 10.41 10.91 4.64
C HIS A 177 11.23 12.12 4.21
N PRO A 178 10.73 13.39 4.20
CA PRO A 178 11.55 14.53 3.80
C PRO A 178 12.71 14.78 4.78
N ARG A 179 12.61 14.30 6.03
CA ARG A 179 13.67 14.44 7.04
C ARG A 179 14.92 13.61 6.74
N ASP A 180 14.79 12.61 5.86
CA ASP A 180 15.90 11.73 5.46
C ASP A 180 16.50 12.11 4.10
N GLN A 181 16.18 13.30 3.60
CA GLN A 181 16.88 13.87 2.45
C GLN A 181 18.37 14.06 2.81
N GLY A 182 19.25 13.42 2.04
CA GLY A 182 20.71 13.49 2.24
C GLY A 182 21.31 12.31 3.01
N VAL A 183 20.50 11.41 3.57
CA VAL A 183 21.00 10.17 4.17
C VAL A 183 21.59 9.27 3.07
N ARG A 184 22.90 9.04 3.11
CA ARG A 184 23.58 8.13 2.20
C ARG A 184 23.41 6.70 2.68
N ILE A 185 22.53 5.94 2.01
CA ILE A 185 22.46 4.49 2.16
C ILE A 185 23.10 3.87 0.92
N ALA A 186 24.00 2.91 1.15
CA ALA A 186 24.64 2.14 0.10
C ALA A 186 23.58 1.33 -0.67
N SER A 187 23.68 1.34 -2.00
CA SER A 187 22.90 0.44 -2.84
C SER A 187 23.39 -1.00 -2.64
N PRO A 188 22.51 -2.02 -2.58
CA PRO A 188 21.05 -1.95 -2.74
C PRO A 188 20.31 -1.47 -1.47
N TYR A 189 19.22 -0.71 -1.67
CA TYR A 189 18.42 -0.17 -0.57
C TYR A 189 17.60 -1.26 0.13
N PRO A 190 17.79 -1.50 1.44
CA PRO A 190 16.96 -2.45 2.17
C PRO A 190 15.51 -1.92 2.25
N PHE A 191 14.54 -2.74 1.83
CA PHE A 191 13.13 -2.38 1.96
C PHE A 191 12.33 -3.51 2.64
N PRO A 192 11.71 -3.24 3.81
CA PRO A 192 11.11 -4.28 4.66
C PRO A 192 9.67 -4.66 4.26
N PHE A 193 9.07 -3.97 3.30
CA PHE A 193 7.68 -4.17 2.88
C PHE A 193 7.58 -4.74 1.46
N PRO A 194 6.40 -5.25 1.06
CA PRO A 194 6.21 -5.72 -0.30
C PRO A 194 6.31 -4.56 -1.31
N ILE A 195 7.46 -4.45 -1.98
CA ILE A 195 7.78 -3.34 -2.91
C ILE A 195 6.79 -3.25 -4.08
N HIS A 196 6.11 -4.35 -4.42
CA HIS A 196 5.15 -4.37 -5.51
C HIS A 196 4.03 -3.34 -5.30
N ASN A 197 3.56 -3.11 -4.07
CA ASN A 197 2.53 -2.10 -3.81
C ASN A 197 2.97 -0.68 -4.19
N LEU A 198 4.25 -0.36 -3.95
CA LEU A 198 4.84 0.91 -4.38
C LEU A 198 5.04 0.94 -5.89
N ALA A 199 5.39 -0.19 -6.51
CA ALA A 199 5.56 -0.30 -7.96
C ALA A 199 4.23 -0.22 -8.74
N LEU A 200 3.09 -0.56 -8.15
CA LEU A 200 1.77 -0.47 -8.79
C LEU A 200 1.42 0.99 -9.13
N LEU A 201 1.56 1.89 -8.16
CA LEU A 201 1.18 3.30 -8.31
C LEU A 201 2.36 4.28 -8.42
N GLY A 202 3.53 3.92 -7.94
CA GLY A 202 4.64 4.83 -7.62
C GLY A 202 4.54 5.38 -6.20
N ILE A 203 5.69 5.54 -5.52
CA ILE A 203 5.79 6.00 -4.13
C ILE A 203 4.96 7.26 -3.90
N ARG A 204 5.11 8.29 -4.74
CA ARG A 204 4.41 9.57 -4.59
C ARG A 204 2.89 9.39 -4.55
N ASN A 205 2.34 8.57 -5.45
CA ASN A 205 0.90 8.37 -5.53
C ASN A 205 0.42 7.51 -4.35
N THR A 206 1.20 6.52 -3.92
CA THR A 206 0.91 5.75 -2.69
C THR A 206 0.91 6.65 -1.46
N LEU A 207 1.88 7.56 -1.30
CA LEU A 207 1.92 8.49 -0.19
C LEU A 207 0.73 9.46 -0.21
N ALA A 208 0.29 9.92 -1.38
CA ALA A 208 -0.91 10.74 -1.49
C ALA A 208 -2.17 9.99 -1.02
N VAL A 209 -2.30 8.71 -1.39
CA VAL A 209 -3.38 7.85 -0.88
C VAL A 209 -3.27 7.66 0.64
N PHE A 210 -2.07 7.46 1.17
CA PHE A 210 -1.84 7.35 2.62
C PHE A 210 -2.26 8.62 3.36
N VAL A 211 -1.96 9.81 2.83
CA VAL A 211 -2.42 11.07 3.43
C VAL A 211 -3.94 11.15 3.41
N ALA A 212 -4.58 10.91 2.27
CA ALA A 212 -6.03 11.04 2.14
C ALA A 212 -6.78 10.03 3.04
N VAL A 213 -6.41 8.74 2.96
CA VAL A 213 -7.04 7.68 3.76
C VAL A 213 -6.68 7.81 5.23
N GLY A 214 -5.43 8.12 5.55
CA GLY A 214 -4.97 8.30 6.92
C GLY A 214 -5.69 9.46 7.61
N ALA A 215 -5.81 10.62 6.96
CA ALA A 215 -6.55 11.75 7.52
C ALA A 215 -8.03 11.41 7.75
N TYR A 216 -8.69 10.77 6.77
CA TYR A 216 -10.07 10.35 6.89
C TYR A 216 -10.30 9.33 8.02
N TRP A 217 -9.45 8.30 8.13
CA TRP A 217 -9.56 7.29 9.18
C TRP A 217 -9.23 7.84 10.56
N LEU A 218 -8.27 8.77 10.67
CA LEU A 218 -8.00 9.43 11.94
C LEU A 218 -9.20 10.23 12.42
N ALA A 219 -9.79 11.04 11.53
CA ALA A 219 -11.00 11.81 11.85
C ALA A 219 -12.17 10.89 12.24
N LEU A 220 -12.37 9.79 11.50
CA LEU A 220 -13.42 8.82 11.79
C LEU A 220 -13.20 8.10 13.13
N SER A 221 -11.96 7.70 13.44
CA SER A 221 -11.63 7.10 14.74
C SER A 221 -11.87 8.06 15.89
N LEU A 222 -11.42 9.32 15.76
CA LEU A 222 -11.65 10.35 16.79
C LEU A 222 -13.14 10.62 17.00
N TYR A 223 -13.90 10.72 15.91
CA TYR A 223 -15.36 10.87 15.97
C TYR A 223 -16.03 9.72 16.71
N ARG A 224 -15.64 8.47 16.40
CA ARG A 224 -16.17 7.29 17.08
C ARG A 224 -15.79 7.22 18.55
N VAL A 225 -14.58 7.65 18.92
CA VAL A 225 -14.17 7.77 20.32
C VAL A 225 -15.03 8.82 21.05
N ALA A 226 -15.29 9.97 20.43
CA ALA A 226 -16.10 11.03 21.03
C ALA A 226 -17.56 10.60 21.26
N LEU A 227 -18.09 9.73 20.41
CA LEU A 227 -19.43 9.15 20.55
C LEU A 227 -19.47 7.85 21.34
N TRP A 228 -18.33 7.37 21.85
CA TRP A 228 -18.26 6.09 22.55
C TRP A 228 -18.91 6.21 23.94
N PRO A 229 -20.01 5.50 24.23
CA PRO A 229 -20.70 5.62 25.52
C PRO A 229 -19.93 4.99 26.70
N GLY A 230 -18.75 4.42 26.47
CA GLY A 230 -18.03 3.62 27.46
C GLY A 230 -18.50 2.16 27.50
N PRO A 231 -17.79 1.29 28.25
CA PRO A 231 -18.27 -0.04 28.61
C PRO A 231 -19.44 0.02 29.61
#